data_AF-A0A661JYH4-F1
#
_entry.id   AF-A0A661JYH4-F1
#
_cell.length_a   1.000
_cell.length_b   1.000
_cell.length_c   1.000
_cell.angle_alpha   90.00
_cell.angle_beta   90.00
_cell.angle_gamma   90.00
#
_symmetry.space_group_name_H-M   'P 1'
#
loop_
_entity.id
_entity.type
_entity.pdbx_description
1 polymer ?
#
loop_
_entity_poly.entity_id
_entity_poly.type
_entity_poly.pdbx_seq_one_letter_code
_entity_poly.pdbx_strand_id
1 'polypeptide(L)'
;FFHTEAVVIIYIIQFLLVLSSIFFRNSSDWGLLIGYASFCVIALAFFYYTEKLDYKVKRYDLIDNVFKGKLRVLKERGILIRVCFQTVEWGTPLLVLFSVFLPDSIPKDFSLISVPFFVFLVISALFKREWFGASVRLTVYFLIPYILYLGEVNTAGWMPREWMKVYNVGFGVLAFFVIFTLKFTRRTKGFKLSPMDFLILFIVLAVSSLPDQRIQSYHLGMLASKIIVFFFTCEVLIGELRGELNRLGVATLIATSAITLRGLF
;
A
#
# COMPACT_ATOMS: atom_id res chain seq x y z
N PHE A 1 -10.22 1.80 -26.57
CA PHE A 1 -9.46 1.99 -25.32
C PHE A 1 -10.30 1.44 -24.17
N PHE A 2 -9.73 0.64 -23.26
CA PHE A 2 -10.33 0.54 -21.94
C PHE A 2 -9.88 1.79 -21.18
N HIS A 3 -10.82 2.67 -20.83
CA HIS A 3 -10.57 3.98 -20.20
C HIS A 3 -9.58 3.91 -19.02
N THR A 4 -9.58 2.77 -18.31
CA THR A 4 -8.71 2.44 -17.19
C THR A 4 -7.22 2.32 -17.55
N GLU A 5 -6.86 1.85 -18.76
CA GLU A 5 -5.45 1.69 -19.14
C GLU A 5 -4.76 3.03 -19.39
N ALA A 6 -5.47 4.00 -19.98
CA ALA A 6 -4.95 5.35 -20.21
C ALA A 6 -4.74 6.10 -18.88
N VAL A 7 -5.68 5.97 -17.95
CA VAL A 7 -5.62 6.62 -16.63
C VAL A 7 -4.41 6.13 -15.82
N VAL A 8 -4.09 4.83 -15.88
CA VAL A 8 -2.90 4.28 -15.20
C VAL A 8 -1.59 4.78 -15.81
N ILE A 9 -1.52 4.92 -17.14
CA ILE A 9 -0.32 5.47 -17.80
C ILE A 9 -0.10 6.91 -17.35
N ILE A 10 -1.17 7.72 -17.30
CA ILE A 10 -1.11 9.10 -16.79
C ILE A 10 -0.61 9.09 -15.35
N TYR A 11 -1.06 8.18 -14.49
CA TYR A 11 -0.57 8.10 -13.11
C TYR A 11 0.88 7.65 -12.98
N ILE A 12 1.36 6.74 -13.82
CA ILE A 12 2.78 6.35 -13.83
C ILE A 12 3.65 7.55 -14.24
N ILE A 13 3.22 8.29 -15.26
CA ILE A 13 3.90 9.52 -15.69
C ILE A 13 3.86 10.55 -14.56
N GLN A 14 2.71 10.76 -13.92
CA GLN A 14 2.56 11.66 -12.79
C GLN A 14 3.47 11.27 -11.62
N PHE A 15 3.58 9.99 -11.30
CA PHE A 15 4.49 9.48 -10.27
C PHE A 15 5.96 9.73 -10.62
N LEU A 16 6.36 9.47 -11.88
CA LEU A 16 7.70 9.79 -12.37
C LEU A 16 8.02 11.28 -12.28
N LEU A 17 7.05 12.14 -12.60
CA LEU A 17 7.20 13.59 -12.46
C LEU A 17 7.35 14.00 -10.99
N VAL A 18 6.56 13.43 -10.10
CA VAL A 18 6.68 13.68 -8.65
C VAL A 18 8.05 13.20 -8.14
N LEU A 19 8.49 11.99 -8.49
CA LEU A 19 9.83 11.50 -8.15
C LEU A 19 10.95 12.38 -8.70
N SER A 20 10.81 12.85 -9.94
CA SER A 20 11.76 13.77 -10.55
C SER A 20 11.83 15.07 -9.75
N SER A 21 10.69 15.62 -9.33
CA SER A 21 10.63 16.79 -8.44
C SER A 21 11.37 16.54 -7.11
N ILE A 22 11.26 15.34 -6.53
CA ILE A 22 11.99 14.98 -5.30
C ILE A 22 13.50 14.93 -5.54
N PHE A 23 13.95 14.33 -6.65
CA PHE A 23 15.37 14.28 -6.99
C PHE A 23 15.95 15.67 -7.28
N PHE A 24 15.19 16.51 -7.97
CA PHE A 24 15.57 17.88 -8.31
C PHE A 24 15.36 18.87 -7.16
N ARG A 25 14.80 18.45 -6.02
CA ARG A 25 14.56 19.30 -4.85
C ARG A 25 15.82 20.03 -4.34
N ASN A 26 16.99 19.39 -4.43
CA ASN A 26 18.26 19.98 -4.02
C ASN A 26 18.98 20.74 -5.16
N SER A 27 18.35 20.87 -6.32
CA SER A 27 18.88 21.62 -7.47
C SER A 27 18.28 23.04 -7.49
N SER A 28 18.98 23.97 -8.14
CA SER A 28 18.50 25.34 -8.38
C SER A 28 17.08 25.33 -8.97
N ASP A 29 16.24 26.33 -8.60
CA ASP A 29 14.86 26.50 -9.11
C ASP A 29 14.79 26.43 -10.65
N TRP A 30 15.87 26.83 -11.31
CA TRP A 30 16.06 26.74 -12.76
C TRP A 30 16.13 25.30 -13.27
N GLY A 31 16.76 24.38 -12.53
CA GLY A 31 16.82 22.96 -12.88
C GLY A 31 15.45 22.29 -12.87
N LEU A 32 14.60 22.67 -11.92
CA LEU A 32 13.22 22.20 -11.82
C LEU A 32 12.36 22.72 -12.99
N LEU A 33 12.51 24.01 -13.32
CA LEU A 33 11.86 24.65 -14.47
C LEU A 33 12.29 24.05 -15.80
N ILE A 34 13.59 23.84 -16.02
CA ILE A 34 14.14 23.23 -17.23
C ILE A 34 13.68 21.76 -17.34
N GLY A 35 13.68 21.03 -16.23
CA GLY A 35 13.17 19.66 -16.17
C GLY A 35 11.69 19.60 -16.60
N TYR A 36 10.84 20.44 -16.03
CA TYR A 36 9.43 20.52 -16.39
C TYR A 36 9.21 20.98 -17.84
N ALA A 37 9.92 22.02 -18.28
CA ALA A 37 9.83 22.51 -19.66
C ALA A 37 10.27 21.44 -20.66
N SER A 38 11.34 20.68 -20.36
CA SER A 38 11.79 19.57 -21.20
C SER A 38 10.72 18.48 -21.31
N PHE A 39 10.06 18.13 -20.20
CA PHE A 39 8.96 17.16 -20.21
C PHE A 39 7.78 17.66 -21.06
N CYS A 40 7.39 18.93 -20.89
CA CYS A 40 6.32 19.53 -21.69
C CYS A 40 6.66 19.52 -23.18
N VAL A 41 7.90 19.87 -23.55
CA VAL A 41 8.37 19.83 -24.94
C VAL A 41 8.37 18.40 -25.47
N ILE A 42 8.82 17.41 -24.69
CA ILE A 42 8.79 15.99 -25.10
C ILE A 42 7.36 15.51 -25.29
N ALA A 43 6.44 15.84 -24.38
CA ALA A 43 5.03 15.46 -24.49
C ALA A 43 4.36 16.11 -25.69
N LEU A 44 4.55 17.42 -25.89
CA LEU A 44 4.02 18.15 -27.04
C LEU A 44 4.64 17.70 -28.35
N ALA A 45 5.95 17.46 -28.39
CA ALA A 45 6.64 16.91 -29.55
C ALA A 45 6.12 15.52 -29.87
N PHE A 46 5.91 14.67 -28.86
CA PHE A 46 5.32 13.35 -29.05
C PHE A 46 3.93 13.46 -29.72
N PHE A 47 3.03 14.30 -29.19
CA PHE A 47 1.72 14.55 -29.80
C PHE A 47 1.82 15.11 -31.22
N TYR A 48 2.65 16.14 -31.41
CA TYR A 48 2.86 16.80 -32.70
C TYR A 48 3.45 15.86 -33.76
N TYR A 49 4.45 15.04 -33.41
CA TYR A 49 5.02 14.06 -34.32
C TYR A 49 4.04 12.93 -34.61
N THR A 50 3.26 12.46 -33.63
CA THR A 50 2.22 11.45 -33.91
C THR A 50 1.12 11.96 -34.83
N GLU A 51 0.79 13.25 -34.76
CA GLU A 51 -0.19 13.89 -35.63
C GLU A 51 0.37 14.16 -37.04
N LYS A 52 1.60 14.67 -37.12
CA LYS A 52 2.24 15.05 -38.40
C LYS A 52 2.65 13.87 -39.27
N LEU A 53 2.95 12.72 -38.67
CA LEU A 53 3.27 11.50 -39.42
C LEU A 53 2.01 10.74 -39.92
N ASP A 54 0.79 11.25 -39.68
CA ASP A 54 -0.48 10.50 -39.82
C ASP A 54 -0.32 9.06 -39.30
N TYR A 55 0.49 8.93 -38.24
CA TYR A 55 0.89 7.67 -37.70
C TYR A 55 -0.26 7.24 -36.82
N LYS A 56 -1.31 6.74 -37.46
CA LYS A 56 -2.28 5.87 -36.81
C LYS A 56 -1.47 4.70 -36.29
N VAL A 57 -1.05 4.81 -35.02
CA VAL A 57 -0.39 3.72 -34.30
C VAL A 57 -1.19 2.49 -34.64
N LYS A 58 -0.61 1.61 -35.46
CA LYS A 58 -1.25 0.37 -35.87
C LYS A 58 -1.49 -0.33 -34.55
N ARG A 59 -2.76 -0.29 -34.15
CA ARG A 59 -3.29 -0.82 -32.90
C ARG A 59 -2.69 -2.22 -32.80
N TYR A 60 -1.73 -2.46 -31.89
CA TYR A 60 -1.26 -3.78 -31.42
C TYR A 60 0.22 -4.24 -31.44
N ASP A 61 1.29 -3.46 -31.71
CA ASP A 61 2.63 -4.12 -31.74
C ASP A 61 3.68 -3.69 -30.70
N LEU A 62 4.00 -2.41 -30.55
CA LEU A 62 5.23 -2.03 -29.84
C LEU A 62 5.21 -2.30 -28.32
N ILE A 63 4.07 -2.06 -27.66
CA ILE A 63 3.87 -2.39 -26.23
C ILE A 63 3.37 -3.83 -26.07
N ASP A 64 2.75 -4.38 -27.12
CA ASP A 64 2.12 -5.70 -27.08
C ASP A 64 3.15 -6.84 -27.10
N ASN A 65 4.19 -6.73 -27.94
CA ASN A 65 5.14 -7.83 -28.13
C ASN A 65 6.19 -7.96 -27.01
N VAL A 66 6.73 -6.86 -26.49
CA VAL A 66 7.83 -6.92 -25.52
C VAL A 66 7.33 -7.02 -24.07
N PHE A 67 6.38 -6.17 -23.69
CA PHE A 67 5.79 -6.20 -22.34
C PHE A 67 4.64 -7.20 -22.26
N LYS A 68 3.66 -7.11 -23.16
CA LYS A 68 2.50 -8.00 -23.13
C LYS A 68 2.84 -9.42 -23.56
N GLY A 69 3.82 -9.72 -24.42
CA GLY A 69 4.20 -11.11 -24.76
C GLY A 69 4.63 -11.93 -23.54
N LYS A 70 5.60 -11.42 -22.78
CA LYS A 70 6.06 -12.06 -21.52
C LYS A 70 5.02 -11.94 -20.39
N LEU A 71 4.33 -10.80 -20.26
CA LEU A 71 3.26 -10.68 -19.27
C LEU A 71 2.02 -11.50 -19.62
N ARG A 72 1.72 -11.81 -20.88
CA ARG A 72 0.55 -12.58 -21.32
C ARG A 72 0.78 -14.06 -21.07
N VAL A 73 1.98 -14.58 -21.28
CA VAL A 73 2.36 -15.94 -20.87
C VAL A 73 2.33 -16.10 -19.32
N LEU A 74 2.77 -15.10 -18.56
CA LEU A 74 2.67 -15.12 -17.08
C LEU A 74 1.23 -14.83 -16.56
N LYS A 75 0.42 -14.08 -17.31
CA LYS A 75 -0.99 -13.73 -17.01
C LYS A 75 -1.94 -14.87 -17.40
N GLU A 76 -1.66 -15.62 -18.47
CA GLU A 76 -2.40 -16.81 -18.89
C GLU A 76 -2.26 -17.95 -17.89
N ARG A 77 -1.11 -18.06 -17.22
CA ARG A 77 -0.92 -19.04 -16.14
C ARG A 77 -1.53 -18.63 -14.80
N GLY A 78 -1.96 -17.37 -14.62
CA GLY A 78 -2.48 -16.87 -13.34
C GLY A 78 -1.48 -16.91 -12.17
N ILE A 79 -0.23 -17.33 -12.40
CA ILE A 79 0.81 -17.53 -11.39
C ILE A 79 1.24 -16.18 -10.82
N LEU A 80 1.46 -15.14 -11.65
CA LEU A 80 1.81 -13.80 -11.14
C LEU A 80 0.73 -13.25 -10.21
N ILE A 81 -0.53 -13.36 -10.61
CA ILE A 81 -1.65 -12.89 -9.79
C ILE A 81 -1.70 -13.66 -8.48
N ARG A 82 -1.57 -14.99 -8.54
CA ARG A 82 -1.56 -15.84 -7.36
C ARG A 82 -0.38 -15.51 -6.43
N VAL A 83 0.82 -15.32 -6.98
CA VAL A 83 2.01 -14.96 -6.19
C VAL A 83 1.85 -13.58 -5.56
N CYS A 84 1.50 -12.55 -6.34
CA CYS A 84 1.29 -11.20 -5.80
C CYS A 84 0.21 -11.20 -4.71
N PHE A 85 -0.94 -11.81 -5.00
CA PHE A 85 -2.03 -11.91 -4.05
C PHE A 85 -1.62 -12.69 -2.80
N GLN A 86 -0.92 -13.81 -2.94
CA GLN A 86 -0.43 -14.62 -1.81
C GLN A 86 0.60 -13.85 -0.99
N THR A 87 1.49 -13.08 -1.62
CA THR A 87 2.42 -12.18 -0.90
C THR A 87 1.67 -11.14 -0.09
N VAL A 88 0.60 -10.55 -0.62
CA VAL A 88 -0.24 -9.62 0.14
C VAL A 88 -0.99 -10.36 1.26
N GLU A 89 -1.60 -11.51 0.95
CA GLU A 89 -2.38 -12.31 1.88
C GLU A 89 -1.59 -12.79 3.09
N TRP A 90 -0.31 -13.12 2.93
CA TRP A 90 0.60 -13.48 4.01
C TRP A 90 1.33 -12.28 4.61
N GLY A 91 1.72 -11.32 3.77
CA GLY A 91 2.49 -10.16 4.18
C GLY A 91 1.72 -9.24 5.13
N THR A 92 0.44 -9.01 4.88
CA THR A 92 -0.39 -8.15 5.74
C THR A 92 -0.52 -8.69 7.16
N PRO A 93 -1.05 -9.91 7.40
CA PRO A 93 -1.14 -10.46 8.74
C PRO A 93 0.21 -10.58 9.44
N LEU A 94 1.27 -10.89 8.70
CA LEU A 94 2.63 -10.94 9.27
C LEU A 94 3.07 -9.56 9.75
N LEU A 95 2.86 -8.50 8.97
CA LEU A 95 3.15 -7.14 9.37
C LEU A 95 2.30 -6.68 10.55
N VAL A 96 1.02 -7.07 10.62
CA VAL A 96 0.16 -6.79 11.80
C VAL A 96 0.78 -7.38 13.06
N LEU A 97 1.10 -8.68 13.03
CA LEU A 97 1.67 -9.37 14.17
C LEU A 97 2.98 -8.71 14.59
N PHE A 98 3.86 -8.46 13.64
CA PHE A 98 5.15 -7.82 13.91
C PHE A 98 4.98 -6.41 14.50
N SER A 99 3.98 -5.65 14.04
CA SER A 99 3.66 -4.31 14.55
C SER A 99 3.33 -4.31 16.04
N VAL A 100 2.67 -5.36 16.56
CA VAL A 100 2.30 -5.47 17.98
C VAL A 100 3.51 -5.79 18.88
N PHE A 101 4.53 -6.45 18.35
CA PHE A 101 5.75 -6.76 19.10
C PHE A 101 6.76 -5.61 19.11
N LEU A 102 6.63 -4.64 18.20
CA LEU A 102 7.56 -3.50 18.08
C LEU A 102 7.62 -2.58 19.33
N PRO A 103 6.49 -2.16 19.93
CA PRO A 103 6.51 -1.29 21.09
C PRO A 103 7.14 -1.99 22.31
N ASP A 104 7.96 -1.28 23.09
CA ASP A 104 8.56 -1.80 24.32
C ASP A 104 7.52 -1.98 25.43
N SER A 105 6.73 -0.94 25.65
CA SER A 105 5.63 -0.91 26.60
C SER A 105 4.34 -0.43 25.92
N ILE A 106 3.25 -1.13 26.22
CA ILE A 106 1.91 -0.74 25.76
C ILE A 106 1.21 -0.08 26.96
N PRO A 107 0.77 1.19 26.84
CA PRO A 107 0.06 1.87 27.92
C PRO A 107 -1.16 1.06 28.38
N LYS A 108 -1.35 0.96 29.69
CA LYS A 108 -2.47 0.21 30.30
C LYS A 108 -3.84 0.71 29.81
N ASP A 109 -3.98 2.01 29.60
CA ASP A 109 -5.21 2.63 29.10
C ASP A 109 -5.57 2.12 27.70
N PHE A 110 -4.58 1.95 26.83
CA PHE A 110 -4.79 1.41 25.49
C PHE A 110 -5.14 -0.08 25.51
N SER A 111 -4.51 -0.83 26.42
CA SER A 111 -4.87 -2.24 26.65
C SER A 111 -6.33 -2.41 27.04
N LEU A 112 -6.81 -1.59 27.98
CA LEU A 112 -8.20 -1.62 28.43
C LEU A 112 -9.18 -1.32 27.29
N ILE A 113 -8.84 -0.37 26.41
CA ILE A 113 -9.61 -0.04 25.20
C ILE A 113 -9.64 -1.22 24.22
N SER A 114 -8.59 -2.04 24.15
CA SER A 114 -8.53 -3.17 23.21
C SER A 114 -9.37 -4.40 23.64
N VAL A 115 -9.70 -4.52 24.93
CA VAL A 115 -10.54 -5.62 25.47
C VAL A 115 -11.93 -5.72 24.80
N PRO A 116 -12.74 -4.66 24.72
CA PRO A 116 -14.05 -4.75 24.05
C PRO A 116 -13.92 -5.11 22.57
N PHE A 117 -12.88 -4.65 21.87
CA PHE A 117 -12.63 -5.04 20.48
C PHE A 117 -12.26 -6.52 20.36
N PHE A 118 -11.46 -7.05 21.30
CA PHE A 118 -11.15 -8.48 21.37
C PHE A 118 -12.40 -9.33 21.57
N VAL A 119 -13.22 -8.98 22.58
CA VAL A 119 -14.48 -9.69 22.88
C VAL A 119 -15.42 -9.62 21.68
N PHE A 120 -15.56 -8.44 21.06
CA PHE A 120 -16.39 -8.25 19.87
C PHE A 120 -15.90 -9.11 18.69
N LEU A 121 -14.59 -9.18 18.47
CA LEU A 121 -14.00 -10.05 17.44
C LEU A 121 -14.26 -11.54 17.70
N VAL A 122 -14.10 -12.00 18.95
CA VAL A 122 -14.33 -13.41 19.32
C VAL A 122 -15.81 -13.79 19.15
N ILE A 123 -16.73 -12.95 19.64
CA ILE A 123 -18.17 -13.16 19.47
C ILE A 123 -18.52 -13.20 17.99
N SER A 124 -17.97 -12.27 17.21
CA SER A 124 -18.19 -12.20 15.77
C SER A 124 -17.60 -13.39 15.01
N ALA A 125 -16.52 -13.99 15.51
CA ALA A 125 -15.93 -15.20 14.96
C ALA A 125 -16.82 -16.44 15.21
N LEU A 126 -17.50 -16.49 16.36
CA LEU A 126 -18.35 -17.63 16.76
C LEU A 126 -19.76 -17.59 16.17
N PHE A 127 -20.38 -16.41 16.02
CA PHE A 127 -21.79 -16.30 15.64
C PHE A 127 -22.04 -16.29 14.12
N LYS A 128 -21.37 -15.43 13.34
CA LYS A 128 -21.60 -15.29 11.89
C LYS A 128 -20.37 -14.79 11.13
N ARG A 129 -19.94 -15.57 10.13
CA ARG A 129 -18.82 -15.26 9.23
C ARG A 129 -19.02 -13.98 8.41
N GLU A 130 -20.27 -13.57 8.20
CA GLU A 130 -20.63 -12.31 7.53
C GLU A 130 -20.26 -11.06 8.34
N TRP A 131 -20.44 -11.12 9.67
CA TRP A 131 -20.10 -10.02 10.57
C TRP A 131 -18.61 -9.99 10.90
N PHE A 132 -17.95 -11.15 10.81
CA PHE A 132 -16.52 -11.28 11.10
C PHE A 132 -15.66 -10.34 10.26
N GLY A 133 -15.96 -10.17 8.97
CA GLY A 133 -15.21 -9.24 8.12
C GLY A 133 -15.34 -7.79 8.57
N ALA A 134 -16.54 -7.36 8.99
CA ALA A 134 -16.78 -6.01 9.50
C ALA A 134 -16.09 -5.81 10.86
N SER A 135 -16.13 -6.80 11.75
CA SER A 135 -15.47 -6.76 13.06
C SER A 135 -13.95 -6.72 12.96
N VAL A 136 -13.36 -7.48 12.04
CA VAL A 136 -11.92 -7.40 11.71
C VAL A 136 -11.58 -6.01 11.21
N ARG A 137 -12.35 -5.46 10.26
CA ARG A 137 -12.12 -4.11 9.73
C ARG A 137 -12.14 -3.05 10.83
N LEU A 138 -13.16 -3.07 11.68
CA LEU A 138 -13.34 -2.10 12.75
C LEU A 138 -12.18 -2.16 13.75
N THR A 139 -11.75 -3.36 14.13
CA THR A 139 -10.62 -3.56 15.04
C THR A 139 -9.30 -3.09 14.44
N VAL A 140 -9.03 -3.51 13.21
CA VAL A 140 -7.81 -3.18 12.46
C VAL A 140 -7.70 -1.67 12.29
N TYR A 141 -8.78 -0.97 11.98
CA TYR A 141 -8.74 0.48 11.71
C TYR A 141 -8.60 1.33 12.96
N PHE A 142 -9.08 0.86 14.12
CA PHE A 142 -8.93 1.58 15.37
C PHE A 142 -7.61 1.27 16.08
N LEU A 143 -7.24 0.00 16.23
CA LEU A 143 -6.12 -0.39 17.08
C LEU A 143 -4.76 -0.24 16.38
N ILE A 144 -4.69 -0.57 15.08
CA ILE A 144 -3.39 -0.70 14.41
C ILE A 144 -2.71 0.67 14.18
N PRO A 145 -3.38 1.77 13.82
CA PRO A 145 -2.72 3.07 13.72
C PRO A 145 -2.03 3.50 15.00
N TYR A 146 -2.67 3.25 16.15
CA TYR A 146 -2.10 3.59 17.44
C TYR A 146 -0.90 2.69 17.79
N ILE A 147 -0.97 1.39 17.47
CA ILE A 147 0.18 0.48 17.63
C ILE A 147 1.34 0.87 16.73
N LEU A 148 1.08 1.25 15.48
CA LEU A 148 2.11 1.76 14.57
C LEU A 148 2.75 3.05 15.10
N TYR A 149 1.94 3.92 15.71
CA TYR A 149 2.43 5.13 16.37
C TYR A 149 3.33 4.80 17.56
N LEU A 150 2.90 3.90 18.45
CA LEU A 150 3.70 3.44 19.58
C LEU A 150 5.00 2.76 19.13
N GLY A 151 4.98 2.00 18.04
CA GLY A 151 6.17 1.33 17.52
C GLY A 151 7.24 2.30 17.00
N GLU A 152 6.84 3.48 16.55
CA GLU A 152 7.76 4.53 16.09
C GLU A 152 8.26 5.40 17.24
N VAL A 153 7.43 5.65 18.27
CA VAL A 153 7.78 6.49 19.43
C VAL A 153 8.56 5.72 20.50
N ASN A 154 8.14 4.49 20.80
CA ASN A 154 8.68 3.64 21.87
C ASN A 154 9.15 2.30 21.31
N THR A 155 10.10 2.34 20.38
CA THR A 155 10.66 1.12 19.78
C THR A 155 11.43 0.31 20.83
N ALA A 156 11.13 -0.98 20.92
CA ALA A 156 11.77 -1.88 21.87
C ALA A 156 13.29 -2.00 21.65
N GLY A 157 14.05 -2.11 22.74
CA GLY A 157 15.52 -2.11 22.72
C GLY A 157 16.15 -3.27 21.94
N TRP A 158 15.38 -4.34 21.66
CA TRP A 158 15.81 -5.49 20.86
C TRP A 158 15.81 -5.21 19.34
N MET A 159 15.39 -4.02 18.90
CA MET A 159 15.22 -3.66 17.49
C MET A 159 16.30 -2.65 17.04
N PRO A 160 17.47 -3.12 16.52
CA PRO A 160 18.48 -2.24 15.96
C PRO A 160 17.95 -1.40 14.79
N ARG A 161 18.56 -0.24 14.53
CA ARG A 161 18.21 0.65 13.42
C ARG A 161 18.16 -0.04 12.05
N GLU A 162 19.00 -1.06 11.83
CA GLU A 162 19.01 -1.82 10.57
C GLU A 162 17.74 -2.67 10.39
N TRP A 163 17.22 -3.28 11.46
CA TRP A 163 15.97 -4.04 11.41
C TRP A 163 14.75 -3.14 11.20
N MET A 164 14.80 -1.91 11.72
CA MET A 164 13.76 -0.91 11.47
C MET A 164 13.70 -0.51 9.98
N LYS A 165 14.85 -0.43 9.30
CA LYS A 165 14.87 -0.23 7.84
C LYS A 165 14.23 -1.40 7.09
N VAL A 166 14.53 -2.63 7.48
CA VAL A 166 13.92 -3.82 6.85
C VAL A 166 12.41 -3.82 7.02
N TYR A 167 11.92 -3.49 8.21
CA TYR A 167 10.48 -3.34 8.48
C TYR A 167 9.83 -2.27 7.59
N ASN A 168 10.46 -1.10 7.48
CA ASN A 168 10.01 -0.02 6.62
C ASN A 168 9.97 -0.40 5.13
N VAL A 169 11.02 -1.08 4.66
CA VAL A 169 11.08 -1.63 3.29
C VAL A 169 9.99 -2.66 3.08
N GLY A 170 9.66 -3.47 4.10
CA GLY A 170 8.54 -4.41 4.09
C GLY A 170 7.20 -3.75 3.74
N PHE A 171 6.89 -2.59 4.31
CA PHE A 171 5.69 -1.82 3.95
C PHE A 171 5.74 -1.32 2.50
N GLY A 172 6.90 -0.85 2.02
CA GLY A 172 7.07 -0.43 0.62
C GLY A 172 6.88 -1.58 -0.36
N VAL A 173 7.44 -2.76 -0.05
CA VAL A 173 7.26 -3.99 -0.83
C VAL A 173 5.80 -4.42 -0.83
N LEU A 174 5.13 -4.38 0.33
CA LEU A 174 3.69 -4.67 0.44
C LEU A 174 2.88 -3.74 -0.46
N ALA A 175 3.13 -2.42 -0.37
CA ALA A 175 2.45 -1.42 -1.20
C ALA A 175 2.62 -1.71 -2.71
N PHE A 176 3.84 -2.05 -3.13
CA PHE A 176 4.14 -2.44 -4.50
C PHE A 176 3.34 -3.68 -4.94
N PHE A 177 3.33 -4.74 -4.12
CA PHE A 177 2.58 -5.96 -4.42
C PHE A 177 1.07 -5.74 -4.46
N VAL A 178 0.53 -4.84 -3.64
CA VAL A 178 -0.89 -4.50 -3.71
C VAL A 178 -1.22 -3.77 -5.01
N ILE A 179 -0.43 -2.77 -5.41
CA ILE A 179 -0.62 -2.10 -6.71
C ILE A 179 -0.60 -3.12 -7.86
N PHE A 180 0.36 -4.06 -7.82
CA PHE A 180 0.46 -5.12 -8.81
C PHE A 180 -0.75 -6.05 -8.79
N THR A 181 -1.17 -6.50 -7.61
CA THR A 181 -2.36 -7.36 -7.43
C THR A 181 -3.58 -6.71 -8.05
N LEU A 182 -3.80 -5.42 -7.81
CA LEU A 182 -4.94 -4.68 -8.36
C LEU A 182 -4.86 -4.47 -9.87
N LYS A 183 -3.66 -4.22 -10.41
CA LYS A 183 -3.47 -4.08 -11.86
C LYS A 183 -3.74 -5.39 -12.61
N PHE A 184 -3.39 -6.53 -12.00
CA PHE A 184 -3.51 -7.83 -12.64
C PHE A 184 -4.85 -8.53 -12.36
N THR A 185 -5.52 -8.21 -11.25
CA THR A 185 -6.87 -8.68 -10.97
C THR A 185 -7.87 -7.99 -11.90
N ARG A 186 -8.37 -8.76 -12.87
CA ARG A 186 -9.38 -8.33 -13.86
C ARG A 186 -10.78 -8.85 -13.53
N ARG A 187 -11.02 -9.33 -12.30
CA ARG A 187 -12.28 -9.98 -11.92
C ARG A 187 -13.39 -8.94 -11.71
N THR A 188 -14.46 -9.09 -12.48
CA THR A 188 -15.63 -8.20 -12.56
C THR A 188 -16.54 -8.22 -11.32
N LYS A 189 -16.28 -9.11 -10.38
CA LYS A 189 -16.96 -9.20 -9.07
C LYS A 189 -15.87 -9.21 -7.98
N GLY A 190 -15.70 -8.07 -7.32
CA GLY A 190 -14.69 -7.78 -6.27
C GLY A 190 -14.59 -6.26 -6.11
N PHE A 191 -14.00 -5.77 -5.00
CA PHE A 191 -13.89 -4.34 -4.67
C PHE A 191 -13.38 -3.53 -5.87
N LYS A 192 -14.22 -2.62 -6.40
CA LYS A 192 -13.83 -1.72 -7.49
C LYS A 192 -13.06 -0.56 -6.88
N LEU A 193 -11.74 -0.67 -6.81
CA LEU A 193 -10.92 0.46 -6.41
C LEU A 193 -11.06 1.61 -7.41
N SER A 194 -11.26 2.80 -6.87
CA SER A 194 -11.34 4.02 -7.64
C SER A 194 -9.94 4.39 -8.14
N PRO A 195 -9.81 4.97 -9.35
CA PRO A 195 -8.57 5.62 -9.78
C PRO A 195 -8.01 6.61 -8.76
N MET A 196 -8.87 7.24 -7.94
CA MET A 196 -8.46 8.11 -6.83
C MET A 196 -7.66 7.38 -5.76
N ASP A 197 -7.99 6.13 -5.44
CA ASP A 197 -7.35 5.41 -4.33
C ASP A 197 -5.89 5.07 -4.70
N PHE A 198 -5.63 4.81 -5.99
CA PHE A 198 -4.26 4.69 -6.51
C PHE A 198 -3.49 5.99 -6.38
N LEU A 199 -4.11 7.12 -6.72
CA LEU A 199 -3.49 8.43 -6.60
C LEU A 199 -3.12 8.74 -5.15
N ILE A 200 -4.01 8.44 -4.20
CA ILE A 200 -3.76 8.60 -2.76
C ILE A 200 -2.54 7.78 -2.34
N LEU A 201 -2.49 6.50 -2.72
CA LEU A 201 -1.38 5.62 -2.34
C LEU A 201 -0.04 6.08 -2.94
N PHE A 202 -0.04 6.56 -4.19
CA PHE A 202 1.15 7.13 -4.83
C PHE A 202 1.61 8.43 -4.18
N ILE A 203 0.69 9.37 -3.91
CA ILE A 203 1.02 10.65 -3.27
C ILE A 203 1.61 10.39 -1.89
N VAL A 204 1.02 9.48 -1.11
CA VAL A 204 1.47 9.19 0.24
C VAL A 204 2.85 8.53 0.25
N LEU A 205 3.12 7.59 -0.65
CA LEU A 205 4.45 7.00 -0.82
C LEU A 205 5.48 8.05 -1.24
N ALA A 206 5.12 8.93 -2.17
CA ALA A 206 5.99 10.00 -2.63
C ALA A 206 6.30 11.02 -1.53
N VAL A 207 5.27 11.49 -0.82
CA VAL A 207 5.40 12.43 0.31
C VAL A 207 6.25 11.82 1.42
N SER A 208 6.11 10.52 1.70
CA SER A 208 6.91 9.84 2.73
C SER A 208 8.36 9.62 2.32
N SER A 209 8.65 9.64 1.02
CA SER A 209 10.01 9.56 0.49
C SER A 209 10.71 10.92 0.41
N LEU A 210 10.02 12.01 0.77
CA LEU A 210 10.62 13.35 0.79
C LEU A 210 11.67 13.45 1.91
N PRO A 211 12.93 13.82 1.59
CA PRO A 211 13.97 14.08 2.57
C PRO A 211 13.80 15.47 3.19
N ASP A 212 12.63 15.75 3.80
CA ASP A 212 12.39 17.04 4.46
C ASP A 212 12.75 17.00 5.94
N GLN A 213 13.70 17.84 6.35
CA GLN A 213 14.24 17.87 7.71
C GLN A 213 13.18 18.22 8.78
N ARG A 214 12.12 18.97 8.41
CA ARG A 214 10.99 19.30 9.32
C ARG A 214 9.95 18.18 9.44
N ILE A 215 9.82 17.32 8.43
CA ILE A 215 8.91 16.16 8.43
C ILE A 215 9.60 14.95 9.09
N GLN A 216 10.93 14.86 8.94
CA GLN A 216 11.77 13.89 9.64
C GLN A 216 11.75 14.08 11.16
N SER A 217 11.64 15.31 11.67
CA SER A 217 11.68 15.58 13.12
C SER A 217 10.54 14.90 13.90
N TYR A 218 9.42 14.62 13.22
CA TYR A 218 8.25 13.99 13.83
C TYR A 218 7.97 12.56 13.32
N HIS A 219 8.76 12.02 12.38
CA HIS A 219 8.50 10.72 11.73
C HIS A 219 7.07 10.55 11.14
N LEU A 220 6.28 11.63 11.07
CA LEU A 220 4.85 11.61 10.77
C LEU A 220 4.55 11.18 9.34
N GLY A 221 5.40 11.55 8.37
CA GLY A 221 5.25 11.11 6.98
C GLY A 221 5.38 9.59 6.86
N MET A 222 6.40 9.02 7.52
CA MET A 222 6.64 7.57 7.50
C MET A 222 5.53 6.80 8.22
N LEU A 223 5.02 7.33 9.33
CA LEU A 223 3.87 6.76 10.03
C LEU A 223 2.60 6.81 9.16
N ALA A 224 2.33 7.97 8.54
CA ALA A 224 1.15 8.15 7.70
C ALA A 224 1.15 7.21 6.50
N SER A 225 2.30 7.00 5.84
CA SER A 225 2.40 5.99 4.78
C SER A 225 2.18 4.58 5.27
N LYS A 226 2.76 4.18 6.40
CA LYS A 226 2.50 2.86 6.98
C LYS A 226 1.00 2.64 7.20
N ILE A 227 0.32 3.61 7.83
CA ILE A 227 -1.13 3.53 8.11
C ILE A 227 -1.94 3.42 6.83
N ILE A 228 -1.66 4.26 5.83
CA ILE A 228 -2.43 4.30 4.58
C ILE A 228 -2.20 3.04 3.75
N VAL A 229 -0.95 2.62 3.58
CA VAL A 229 -0.60 1.35 2.91
C VAL A 229 -1.29 0.20 3.60
N PHE A 230 -1.27 0.19 4.94
CA PHE A 230 -1.88 -0.86 5.72
C PHE A 230 -3.41 -0.92 5.56
N PHE A 231 -4.11 0.20 5.72
CA PHE A 231 -5.56 0.31 5.51
C PHE A 231 -5.96 -0.12 4.10
N PHE A 232 -5.23 0.38 3.11
CA PHE A 232 -5.47 0.03 1.72
C PHE A 232 -5.28 -1.46 1.48
N THR A 233 -4.22 -2.04 2.04
CA THR A 233 -3.98 -3.48 1.90
C THR A 233 -5.08 -4.30 2.57
N CYS A 234 -5.55 -3.90 3.74
CA CYS A 234 -6.67 -4.53 4.42
C CYS A 234 -7.97 -4.42 3.62
N GLU A 235 -8.29 -3.26 3.02
CA GLU A 235 -9.45 -3.13 2.12
C GLU A 235 -9.34 -4.07 0.92
N VAL A 236 -8.16 -4.16 0.30
CA VAL A 236 -7.94 -5.08 -0.83
C VAL A 236 -8.15 -6.52 -0.39
N LEU A 237 -7.59 -6.94 0.75
CA LEU A 237 -7.79 -8.30 1.27
C LEU A 237 -9.27 -8.58 1.56
N ILE A 238 -9.95 -7.68 2.28
CA ILE A 238 -11.36 -7.85 2.65
C ILE A 238 -12.25 -7.89 1.40
N GLY A 239 -11.95 -7.03 0.43
CA GLY A 239 -12.64 -6.95 -0.85
C GLY A 239 -12.46 -8.16 -1.76
N GLU A 240 -11.26 -8.75 -1.77
CA GLU A 240 -10.91 -9.89 -2.61
C GLU A 240 -11.25 -11.25 -1.96
N LEU A 241 -11.04 -11.42 -0.65
CA LEU A 241 -11.26 -12.70 0.04
C LEU A 241 -12.74 -12.96 0.37
N ARG A 242 -13.64 -11.98 0.26
CA ARG A 242 -15.12 -12.16 0.29
C ARG A 242 -15.64 -13.11 1.40
N GLY A 243 -15.05 -13.06 2.60
CA GLY A 243 -15.45 -13.90 3.73
C GLY A 243 -14.50 -15.07 4.07
N GLU A 244 -13.49 -15.36 3.24
CA GLU A 244 -12.36 -16.24 3.59
C GLU A 244 -11.25 -15.53 4.38
N LEU A 245 -11.62 -14.56 5.20
CA LEU A 245 -10.72 -13.76 6.04
C LEU A 245 -10.08 -14.54 7.20
N ASN A 246 -10.00 -15.87 7.13
CA ASN A 246 -9.50 -16.70 8.22
C ASN A 246 -8.07 -16.32 8.61
N ARG A 247 -7.18 -16.07 7.63
CA ARG A 247 -5.77 -15.74 7.93
C ARG A 247 -5.61 -14.35 8.54
N LEU A 248 -6.20 -13.33 7.93
CA LEU A 248 -6.18 -11.96 8.47
C LEU A 248 -6.87 -11.90 9.82
N GLY A 249 -8.04 -12.54 9.96
CA GLY A 249 -8.81 -12.56 11.20
C GLY A 249 -8.10 -13.27 12.35
N VAL A 250 -7.45 -14.43 12.09
CA VAL A 250 -6.61 -15.11 13.09
C VAL A 250 -5.42 -14.24 13.50
N ALA A 251 -4.76 -13.60 12.54
CA ALA A 251 -3.66 -12.68 12.85
C ALA A 251 -4.14 -11.46 13.66
N THR A 252 -5.29 -10.88 13.34
CA THR A 252 -5.89 -9.79 14.12
C THR A 252 -6.29 -10.27 15.51
N LEU A 253 -6.85 -11.47 15.67
CA LEU A 253 -7.17 -12.04 16.98
C LEU A 253 -5.91 -12.23 17.84
N ILE A 254 -4.84 -12.79 17.27
CA ILE A 254 -3.55 -12.96 17.96
C ILE A 254 -2.93 -11.59 18.28
N ALA A 255 -3.03 -10.63 17.36
CA ALA A 255 -2.53 -9.28 17.57
C ALA A 255 -3.27 -8.60 18.72
N THR A 256 -4.60 -8.62 18.72
CA THR A 256 -5.41 -8.00 19.78
C THR A 256 -5.22 -8.71 21.12
N SER A 257 -5.08 -10.04 21.16
CA SER A 257 -4.78 -10.76 22.40
C SER A 257 -3.38 -10.43 22.93
N ALA A 258 -2.38 -10.27 22.04
CA ALA A 258 -1.05 -9.84 22.46
C ALA A 258 -1.06 -8.40 23.02
N ILE A 259 -1.85 -7.49 22.43
CA ILE A 259 -2.02 -6.12 22.94
C ILE A 259 -2.64 -6.14 24.35
N THR A 260 -3.73 -6.90 24.55
CA THR A 260 -4.41 -6.96 25.85
C THR A 260 -3.51 -7.55 26.94
N LEU A 261 -2.78 -8.63 26.63
CA LEU A 261 -1.88 -9.27 27.59
C LEU A 261 -0.69 -8.37 27.96
N ARG A 262 0.00 -7.79 26.97
CA ARG A 262 1.20 -6.96 27.19
C ARG A 262 0.94 -5.62 27.86
N GLY A 263 -0.30 -5.14 27.84
CA GLY A 263 -0.64 -3.91 28.55
C GLY A 263 -1.32 -4.15 29.90
N LEU A 264 -1.65 -5.39 30.26
CA LEU A 264 -2.18 -5.73 31.59
C LEU A 264 -1.09 -6.28 32.53
N PHE A 265 -0.13 -7.03 31.98
CA PHE A 265 1.06 -7.56 32.66
C PHE A 265 2.29 -6.71 32.34
#